data_AF-Q91UT7-F1
#
_entry.id   AF-Q91UT7-F1
#
_cell.length_a   1.000
_cell.length_b   1.000
_cell.length_c   1.000
_cell.angle_alpha   90.00
_cell.angle_beta   90.00
_cell.angle_gamma   90.00
#
_symmetry.space_group_name_H-M   'P 1'
#
loop_
_entity.id
_entity.type
_entity.pdbx_description
1 polymer ?
#
loop_
_entity_poly.entity_id
_entity_poly.type
_entity_poly.pdbx_seq_one_letter_code
_entity_poly.pdbx_strand_id
1 'polypeptide(L)'
;MATKTKKAQHTAELVKLSADLLPLIEALEVEIETVSQRMAALKKAGIIYASEHWRKEKGEPKYFYLLYPQQPGEPRKREYIGCDPERIAEARQGIARSKEYDELATILAGLTSRVHHVTQAMHEARRYLTGKRW
;
A
#
# COMPACT_ATOMS: atom_id res chain seq x y z
N MET A 1 -32.41 35.09 -35.04
CA MET A 1 -32.04 33.80 -34.41
C MET A 1 -30.89 34.06 -33.43
N ALA A 2 -31.16 33.91 -32.14
CA ALA A 2 -30.38 34.51 -31.05
C ALA A 2 -29.31 33.55 -30.48
N THR A 3 -28.05 34.02 -30.47
CA THR A 3 -27.05 33.91 -29.39
C THR A 3 -26.99 32.61 -28.57
N LYS A 4 -26.48 31.53 -29.17
CA LYS A 4 -25.70 30.53 -28.41
C LYS A 4 -24.21 30.86 -28.53
N THR A 5 -23.40 30.43 -27.57
CA THR A 5 -21.91 30.35 -27.60
C THR A 5 -21.05 31.61 -27.35
N LYS A 6 -21.19 32.25 -26.18
CA LYS A 6 -20.03 32.89 -25.50
C LYS A 6 -19.81 32.41 -24.07
N LYS A 7 -20.88 31.97 -23.39
CA LYS A 7 -20.84 31.47 -22.01
C LYS A 7 -19.91 30.27 -21.80
N ALA A 8 -19.72 29.44 -22.83
CA ALA A 8 -18.87 28.25 -22.77
C ALA A 8 -17.37 28.54 -22.89
N GLN A 9 -16.94 29.68 -23.46
CA GLN A 9 -15.52 29.94 -23.73
C GLN A 9 -14.69 30.14 -22.47
N HIS A 10 -15.22 30.83 -21.46
CA HIS A 10 -14.46 31.17 -20.26
C HIS A 10 -14.29 30.02 -19.27
N THR A 11 -15.13 28.98 -19.36
CA THR A 11 -15.13 27.84 -18.43
C THR A 11 -14.90 26.49 -19.12
N ALA A 12 -14.62 26.47 -20.43
CA ALA A 12 -14.47 25.23 -21.21
C ALA A 12 -13.41 24.31 -20.60
N GLU A 13 -12.25 24.85 -20.23
CA GLU A 13 -11.14 24.10 -19.64
C GLU A 13 -11.50 23.55 -18.26
N LEU A 14 -12.20 24.33 -17.43
CA LEU A 14 -12.66 23.89 -16.10
C LEU A 14 -13.67 22.74 -16.21
N VAL A 15 -14.60 22.82 -17.17
CA VAL A 15 -15.57 21.76 -17.42
C VAL A 15 -14.87 20.49 -17.89
N LYS A 16 -13.92 20.61 -18.83
CA LYS A 16 -13.13 19.47 -19.32
C LYS A 16 -12.34 18.82 -18.19
N LEU A 17 -11.60 19.60 -17.41
CA LEU A 17 -10.84 19.10 -16.27
C LEU A 17 -11.75 18.38 -15.27
N SER A 18 -12.90 18.97 -14.95
CA SER A 18 -13.86 18.36 -14.01
C SER A 18 -14.42 17.03 -14.53
N ALA A 19 -14.65 16.91 -15.84
CA ALA A 19 -15.10 15.66 -16.46
C ALA A 19 -14.00 14.59 -16.43
N ASP A 20 -12.74 14.97 -16.62
CA ASP A 20 -11.60 14.06 -16.59
C ASP A 20 -11.26 13.58 -15.16
N LEU A 21 -11.61 14.35 -14.13
CA LEU A 21 -11.31 14.01 -12.72
C LEU A 21 -12.11 12.80 -12.20
N LEU A 22 -13.39 12.67 -12.57
CA LEU A 22 -14.24 11.59 -12.06
C LEU A 22 -13.68 10.18 -12.37
N PRO A 23 -13.35 9.83 -13.63
CA PRO A 23 -12.79 8.51 -13.90
C PRO A 23 -11.43 8.29 -13.23
N LEU A 24 -10.64 9.35 -13.00
CA LEU A 24 -9.37 9.24 -12.27
C LEU A 24 -9.57 8.97 -10.77
N ILE A 25 -10.61 9.54 -10.16
CA ILE A 25 -10.98 9.27 -8.76
C ILE A 25 -11.47 7.82 -8.63
N GLU A 26 -12.32 7.36 -9.56
CA GLU A 26 -12.80 5.97 -9.58
C GLU A 26 -11.64 4.98 -9.75
N ALA A 27 -10.71 5.26 -10.66
CA ALA A 27 -9.52 4.43 -10.84
C ALA A 27 -8.64 4.36 -9.58
N LEU A 28 -8.51 5.49 -8.86
CA LEU A 28 -7.75 5.56 -7.61
C LEU A 28 -8.41 4.71 -6.50
N GLU A 29 -9.74 4.73 -6.41
CA GLU A 29 -10.48 3.90 -5.45
C GLU A 29 -10.29 2.40 -5.74
N VAL A 30 -10.38 2.00 -7.03
CA VAL A 30 -10.14 0.61 -7.45
C VAL A 30 -8.72 0.15 -7.11
N GLU A 31 -7.73 1.03 -7.29
CA GLU A 31 -6.33 0.75 -6.95
C GLU A 31 -6.16 0.55 -5.44
N ILE A 32 -6.74 1.43 -4.63
CA ILE A 32 -6.74 1.34 -3.16
C ILE A 32 -7.41 0.04 -2.68
N GLU A 33 -8.57 -0.30 -3.25
CA GLU A 33 -9.30 -1.52 -2.89
C GLU A 33 -8.49 -2.77 -3.25
N THR A 34 -7.92 -2.81 -4.45
CA THR A 34 -7.10 -3.94 -4.92
C THR A 34 -5.91 -4.20 -4.00
N VAL A 35 -5.16 -3.14 -3.66
CA VAL A 35 -4.02 -3.22 -2.74
C VAL A 35 -4.47 -3.70 -1.35
N SER A 36 -5.57 -3.14 -0.84
CA SER A 36 -6.10 -3.47 0.49
C SER A 36 -6.57 -4.93 0.57
N GLN A 37 -7.26 -5.43 -0.46
CA GLN A 37 -7.69 -6.82 -0.55
C GLN A 37 -6.49 -7.76 -0.59
N ARG A 38 -5.45 -7.44 -1.37
CA ARG A 38 -4.22 -8.25 -1.42
C ARG A 38 -3.51 -8.29 -0.06
N MET A 39 -3.38 -7.15 0.61
CA MET A 39 -2.82 -7.07 1.95
C MET A 39 -3.61 -7.91 2.98
N ALA A 40 -4.94 -7.90 2.90
CA ALA A 40 -5.79 -8.74 3.76
C ALA A 40 -5.59 -10.24 3.48
N ALA A 41 -5.47 -10.62 2.21
CA ALA A 41 -5.19 -12.00 1.82
C ALA A 41 -3.81 -12.48 2.33
N LEU A 42 -2.77 -11.65 2.23
CA LEU A 42 -1.43 -11.93 2.75
C LEU A 42 -1.44 -12.14 4.27
N LYS A 43 -2.15 -11.27 5.01
CA LYS A 43 -2.33 -11.41 6.47
C LYS A 43 -3.03 -12.72 6.82
N LYS A 44 -4.12 -13.06 6.12
CA LYS A 44 -4.86 -14.31 6.33
C LYS A 44 -4.00 -15.54 6.05
N ALA A 45 -3.12 -15.47 5.05
CA ALA A 45 -2.17 -16.54 4.72
C ALA A 45 -0.99 -16.66 5.71
N GLY A 46 -0.88 -15.76 6.70
CA GLY A 46 0.14 -15.79 7.75
C GLY A 46 1.45 -15.15 7.31
N ILE A 47 1.81 -14.02 7.92
CA ILE A 47 3.03 -13.27 7.63
C ILE A 47 4.09 -13.59 8.69
N ILE A 48 5.34 -13.75 8.27
CA ILE A 48 6.48 -14.00 9.17
C ILE A 48 7.51 -12.88 9.02
N TYR A 49 7.57 -12.00 10.01
CA TYR A 49 8.62 -10.99 10.13
C TYR A 49 9.86 -11.56 10.82
N ALA A 50 10.63 -12.37 10.10
CA ALA A 50 11.88 -12.95 10.60
C ALA A 50 12.92 -13.07 9.47
N SER A 51 14.18 -13.27 9.84
CA SER A 51 15.25 -13.64 8.92
C SER A 51 15.62 -15.12 9.06
N GLU A 52 16.06 -15.70 7.96
CA GLU A 52 16.57 -17.08 7.93
C GLU A 52 17.89 -17.20 8.69
N HIS A 53 18.03 -18.25 9.49
CA HIS A 53 19.28 -18.59 10.14
C HIS A 53 19.50 -20.10 10.14
N TRP A 54 20.68 -20.52 9.67
CA TRP A 54 21.10 -21.91 9.72
C TRP A 54 22.12 -22.11 10.83
N ARG A 55 21.77 -22.92 11.83
CA ARG A 55 22.75 -23.43 12.77
C ARG A 55 23.60 -24.48 12.06
N LYS A 56 24.91 -24.27 12.10
CA LYS A 56 25.89 -25.18 11.50
C LYS A 56 26.38 -26.22 12.49
N GLU A 57 26.65 -27.43 12.01
CA GLU A 57 27.39 -28.47 12.74
C GLU A 57 28.55 -28.93 11.85
N LYS A 58 29.77 -28.94 12.38
CA LYS A 58 31.00 -29.26 11.62
C LYS A 58 31.17 -28.45 10.32
N GLY A 59 30.64 -27.22 10.29
CA GLY A 59 30.69 -26.33 9.12
C GLY A 59 29.47 -26.40 8.19
N GLU A 60 28.66 -27.45 8.30
CA GLU A 60 27.51 -27.68 7.42
C GLU A 60 26.19 -27.21 8.03
N PRO A 61 25.25 -26.62 7.25
CA PRO A 61 23.92 -26.28 7.72
C PRO A 61 23.16 -27.51 8.23
N LYS A 62 22.80 -27.53 9.51
CA LYS A 62 22.09 -28.65 10.13
C LYS A 62 20.63 -28.34 10.45
N TYR A 63 20.38 -27.13 10.94
CA TYR A 63 19.07 -26.77 11.49
C TYR A 63 18.66 -25.35 11.10
N PHE A 64 17.44 -25.20 10.60
CA PHE A 64 16.82 -23.94 10.25
C PHE A 64 16.13 -23.30 11.46
N TYR A 65 16.36 -21.99 11.60
CA TYR A 65 15.76 -21.14 12.61
C TYR A 65 15.24 -19.87 11.95
N LEU A 66 14.15 -19.34 12.52
CA LEU A 66 13.69 -17.99 12.27
C LEU A 66 14.23 -17.07 13.36
N LEU A 67 14.87 -15.96 12.95
CA LEU A 67 15.31 -14.91 13.85
C LEU A 67 14.39 -13.71 13.71
N TYR A 68 13.60 -13.45 14.74
CA TYR A 68 12.73 -12.28 14.75
C TYR A 68 13.53 -11.02 15.09
N PRO A 69 13.10 -9.85 14.59
CA PRO A 69 13.62 -8.55 15.03
C PRO A 69 13.57 -8.43 16.56
N GLN A 70 14.59 -7.84 17.14
CA GLN A 70 14.63 -7.60 18.58
C GLN A 70 13.70 -6.45 18.94
N GLN A 71 12.81 -6.67 19.91
CA GLN A 71 11.98 -5.61 20.48
C GLN A 71 12.68 -5.00 21.70
N PRO A 72 12.57 -3.68 21.94
CA PRO A 72 13.15 -3.03 23.12
C PRO A 72 12.63 -3.68 24.42
N GLY A 73 13.54 -4.09 25.30
CA GLY A 73 13.19 -4.72 26.57
C GLY A 73 12.85 -6.21 26.50
N GLU A 74 12.78 -6.82 25.31
CA GLU A 74 12.52 -8.25 25.14
C GLU A 74 13.77 -9.03 24.69
N PRO A 75 13.95 -10.28 25.16
CA PRO A 75 14.99 -11.15 24.63
C PRO A 75 14.71 -11.46 23.16
N ARG A 76 15.79 -11.59 22.36
CA ARG A 76 15.65 -11.89 20.94
C ARG A 76 14.94 -13.24 20.74
N LYS A 77 13.74 -13.21 20.16
CA LYS A 77 12.97 -14.40 19.82
C LYS A 77 13.64 -15.16 18.67
N ARG A 78 13.88 -16.46 18.89
CA ARG A 78 14.34 -17.41 17.89
C ARG A 78 13.36 -18.57 17.86
N GLU A 79 12.98 -19.02 16.67
CA GLU A 79 12.09 -20.17 16.50
C GLU A 79 12.81 -21.26 15.74
N TYR A 80 12.79 -22.49 16.28
CA TYR A 80 13.40 -23.65 15.67
C TYR A 80 12.40 -24.33 14.72
N ILE A 81 12.76 -24.42 13.44
CA ILE A 81 11.97 -25.10 12.42
C ILE A 81 12.51 -26.51 12.16
N GLY A 82 13.83 -26.70 12.29
CA GLY A 82 14.48 -27.99 12.08
C GLY A 82 15.03 -28.13 10.65
N CYS A 83 15.00 -29.34 10.12
CA CYS A 83 15.51 -29.68 8.79
C CYS A 83 14.42 -30.16 7.82
N ASP A 84 13.16 -30.12 8.24
CA ASP A 84 12.03 -30.52 7.41
C ASP A 84 11.83 -29.54 6.23
N PRO A 85 11.95 -30.01 4.98
CA PRO A 85 11.87 -29.15 3.81
C PRO A 85 10.51 -28.46 3.67
N GLU A 86 9.41 -29.10 4.08
CA GLU A 86 8.07 -28.52 3.95
C GLU A 86 7.89 -27.36 4.92
N ARG A 87 8.29 -27.54 6.18
CA ARG A 87 8.24 -26.48 7.19
C ARG A 87 9.17 -25.32 6.88
N ILE A 88 10.33 -25.58 6.28
CA ILE A 88 11.25 -24.54 5.82
C ILE A 88 10.62 -23.78 4.65
N ALA A 89 10.01 -24.47 3.69
CA ALA A 89 9.33 -23.84 2.56
C ALA A 89 8.17 -22.94 3.02
N GLU A 90 7.34 -23.42 3.95
CA GLU A 90 6.25 -22.65 4.55
C GLU A 90 6.78 -21.38 5.25
N ALA A 91 7.84 -21.52 6.05
CA ALA A 91 8.47 -20.40 6.74
C ALA A 91 9.00 -19.34 5.75
N ARG A 92 9.64 -19.78 4.66
CA ARG A 92 10.11 -18.91 3.59
C ARG A 92 8.98 -18.18 2.87
N GLN A 93 7.87 -18.87 2.61
CA GLN A 93 6.69 -18.22 2.04
C GLN A 93 6.13 -17.16 2.99
N GLY A 94 6.11 -17.42 4.30
CA GLY A 94 5.72 -16.42 5.31
C GLY A 94 6.60 -15.17 5.29
N ILE A 95 7.91 -15.33 5.13
CA ILE A 95 8.87 -14.21 4.99
C ILE A 95 8.65 -13.47 3.65
N ALA A 96 8.43 -14.19 2.56
CA ALA A 96 8.16 -13.58 1.27
C ALA A 96 6.87 -12.73 1.32
N ARG A 97 5.81 -13.24 1.96
CA ARG A 97 4.57 -12.50 2.19
C ARG A 97 4.78 -11.24 3.01
N SER A 98 5.71 -11.23 3.97
CA SER A 98 6.00 -10.03 4.77
C SER A 98 6.58 -8.91 3.93
N LYS A 99 7.50 -9.24 3.01
CA LYS A 99 8.10 -8.27 2.09
C LYS A 99 7.07 -7.69 1.15
N GLU A 100 6.25 -8.55 0.54
CA GLU A 100 5.17 -8.11 -0.35
C GLU A 100 4.17 -7.22 0.40
N TYR A 101 3.84 -7.58 1.64
CA TYR A 101 2.96 -6.77 2.47
C TYR A 101 3.53 -5.37 2.76
N ASP A 102 4.82 -5.26 3.07
CA ASP A 102 5.46 -3.97 3.35
C ASP A 102 5.55 -3.07 2.10
N GLU A 103 5.80 -3.66 0.93
CA GLU A 103 5.76 -2.98 -0.36
C GLU A 103 4.35 -2.43 -0.64
N LEU A 104 3.32 -3.26 -0.48
CA LEU A 104 1.92 -2.85 -0.64
C LEU A 104 1.50 -1.78 0.37
N ALA A 105 1.98 -1.86 1.61
CA ALA A 105 1.73 -0.82 2.62
C ALA A 105 2.30 0.54 2.20
N THR A 106 3.48 0.53 1.59
CA THR A 106 4.12 1.74 1.05
C THR A 106 3.32 2.32 -0.11
N ILE A 107 2.85 1.46 -1.02
CA ILE A 107 1.98 1.86 -2.14
C ILE A 107 0.68 2.48 -1.61
N LEU A 108 0.00 1.80 -0.67
CA LEU A 108 -1.24 2.29 -0.07
C LEU A 108 -1.07 3.65 0.61
N ALA A 109 0.04 3.85 1.31
CA ALA A 109 0.36 5.15 1.93
C ALA A 109 0.52 6.25 0.86
N GLY A 110 1.18 5.95 -0.27
CA GLY A 110 1.31 6.86 -1.40
C GLY A 110 -0.03 7.21 -2.04
N LEU A 111 -0.91 6.22 -2.26
CA LEU A 111 -2.26 6.42 -2.79
C LEU A 111 -3.11 7.29 -1.84
N THR A 112 -3.06 7.00 -0.54
CA THR A 112 -3.78 7.77 0.49
C THR A 112 -3.30 9.22 0.55
N SER A 113 -1.99 9.45 0.42
CA SER A 113 -1.41 10.80 0.33
C SER A 113 -1.92 11.54 -0.92
N ARG A 114 -1.97 10.87 -2.08
CA ARG A 114 -2.54 11.44 -3.31
C ARG A 114 -4.01 11.84 -3.12
N VAL A 115 -4.83 11.00 -2.50
CA VAL A 115 -6.24 11.32 -2.17
C VAL A 115 -6.31 12.58 -1.32
N HIS A 116 -5.49 12.67 -0.26
CA HIS A 116 -5.46 13.83 0.62
C HIS A 116 -5.10 15.12 -0.14
N HIS A 117 -4.05 15.08 -0.97
CA HIS A 117 -3.63 16.23 -1.76
C HIS A 117 -4.71 16.69 -2.76
N VAL A 118 -5.33 15.76 -3.48
CA VAL A 118 -6.41 16.08 -4.42
C VAL A 118 -7.61 16.67 -3.68
N THR A 119 -7.96 16.13 -2.52
CA THR A 119 -9.05 16.65 -1.67
C THR A 119 -8.81 18.10 -1.27
N GLN A 120 -7.59 18.43 -0.83
CA GLN A 120 -7.22 19.81 -0.49
C GLN A 120 -7.30 20.74 -1.70
N ALA A 121 -6.79 20.31 -2.86
CA ALA A 121 -6.86 21.08 -4.10
C ALA A 121 -8.31 21.33 -4.55
N MET A 122 -9.20 20.34 -4.41
CA MET A 122 -10.62 20.49 -4.74
C MET A 122 -11.34 21.44 -3.77
N HIS A 123 -11.01 21.40 -2.48
CA HIS A 123 -11.50 22.39 -1.52
C HIS A 123 -11.07 23.80 -1.88
N GLU A 124 -9.82 23.99 -2.30
CA GLU A 124 -9.33 25.28 -2.74
C GLU A 124 -10.01 25.75 -4.04
N ALA A 125 -10.18 24.87 -5.03
CA ALA A 125 -10.91 25.18 -6.26
C ALA A 125 -12.36 25.61 -5.94
N ARG A 126 -13.04 24.90 -5.05
CA ARG A 126 -14.39 25.26 -4.57
C ARG A 126 -14.40 26.63 -3.89
N ARG A 127 -13.36 26.98 -3.12
CA ARG A 127 -13.22 28.30 -2.48
C ARG A 127 -13.15 29.41 -3.53
N TYR A 128 -12.33 29.26 -4.56
CA TYR A 128 -12.24 30.25 -5.65
C TYR A 128 -13.54 30.39 -6.44
N LEU A 129 -14.23 29.28 -6.74
CA LEU A 129 -15.49 29.30 -7.49
C LEU A 129 -16.66 29.92 -6.72
N THR A 130 -16.66 29.80 -5.38
CA THR A 130 -17.75 30.36 -4.55
C THR A 130 -17.53 31.82 -4.17
N GLY A 131 -16.35 32.38 -4.43
CA GLY A 131 -16.00 33.74 -4.02
C GLY A 131 -15.97 33.94 -2.50
N LYS A 132 -16.14 32.88 -1.70
CA LYS A 132 -16.10 32.92 -0.25
C LYS A 132 -14.65 33.05 0.18
N ARG A 133 -14.29 34.30 0.48
CA ARG A 133 -13.16 34.64 1.33
C ARG A 133 -13.74 34.60 2.76
N TRP A 134 -13.05 33.94 3.70
CA TRP A 134 -13.35 33.81 5.14
C TRP A 134 -14.64 33.03 5.47
#